data_AF-A0A6N8HJR2-F1
#
_entry.id   AF-A0A6N8HJR2-F1
#
_cell.length_a   1.000
_cell.length_b   1.000
_cell.length_c   1.000
_cell.angle_alpha   90.00
_cell.angle_beta   90.00
_cell.angle_gamma   90.00
#
_symmetry.space_group_name_H-M   'P 1'
#
loop_
_entity.id
_entity.type
_entity.pdbx_description
1 polymer ?
#
loop_
_entity_poly.entity_id
_entity_poly.type
_entity_poly.pdbx_seq_one_letter_code
_entity_poly.pdbx_strand_id
1 'polypeptide(L)'
;MITPYTILNIYDQDDEKIVEADLEEKEVFSPQVAWYMTEMLTTAVKEGTGQPGDYDKALAGKTGSTQHPRANKGYKDAWFVGYTPDYVVGTWMGFDHSDETHYLTGGSPYATRLTKAILSDLDQQQSLSASFTKPSDVEKLEEPVELADITQIELNYQFGGLSLVQGELIWEGGTDDRIVYRIYKSEEGEVEQIGEVTGQHSYTIKRLSLFSQVSYYVVPYNPQTNEEGKPSEAVSRSLFDFYQGR
;
A
#
# COMPACT_ATOMS: atom_id res chain seq x y z
N MET A 1 10.88 -8.46 22.84
CA MET A 1 12.19 -8.86 22.30
C MET A 1 12.80 -9.83 23.27
N ILE A 2 13.24 -10.96 22.73
CA ILE A 2 13.91 -12.03 23.46
C ILE A 2 15.24 -12.24 22.74
N THR A 3 16.34 -12.36 23.47
CA THR A 3 17.63 -12.70 22.88
C THR A 3 17.60 -14.18 22.43
N PRO A 4 17.98 -14.51 21.18
CA PRO A 4 17.98 -15.91 20.74
C PRO A 4 18.92 -16.77 21.59
N TYR A 5 18.46 -17.96 21.97
CA TYR A 5 19.22 -18.94 22.74
C TYR A 5 18.97 -20.34 22.16
N THR A 6 19.96 -21.22 22.29
CA THR A 6 19.89 -22.61 21.78
C THR A 6 19.98 -23.65 22.89
N ILE A 7 20.45 -23.27 24.07
CA ILE A 7 20.64 -24.17 25.22
C ILE A 7 19.73 -23.66 26.34
N LEU A 8 18.79 -24.50 26.78
CA LEU A 8 17.89 -24.20 27.90
C LEU A 8 18.53 -24.49 29.25
N ASN A 9 19.15 -25.65 29.38
CA ASN A 9 19.80 -26.09 30.61
C ASN A 9 21.02 -26.92 30.26
N ILE A 10 22.05 -26.88 31.10
CA ILE A 10 23.17 -27.83 31.09
C ILE A 10 23.19 -28.50 32.46
N TYR A 11 23.25 -29.83 32.46
CA TYR A 11 23.39 -30.66 33.65
C TYR A 11 24.76 -31.33 33.64
N ASP A 12 25.33 -31.57 34.81
CA ASP A 12 26.54 -32.38 34.95
C ASP A 12 26.21 -33.89 34.98
N GLN A 13 27.23 -34.71 35.25
CA GLN A 13 27.10 -36.17 35.29
C GLN A 13 26.26 -36.69 36.47
N ASP A 14 26.08 -35.87 37.49
CA ASP A 14 25.36 -36.19 38.72
C ASP A 14 23.92 -35.62 38.67
N ASP A 15 23.46 -35.22 37.47
CA ASP A 15 22.19 -34.56 37.19
C ASP A 15 22.02 -33.18 37.88
N GLU A 16 23.12 -32.53 38.31
CA GLU A 16 23.06 -31.18 38.87
C GLU A 16 23.03 -30.13 37.76
N LYS A 17 22.07 -29.18 37.84
CA LYS A 17 21.93 -28.10 36.86
C LYS A 17 23.04 -27.06 37.06
N ILE A 18 23.88 -26.88 36.05
CA ILE A 18 25.03 -25.95 36.08
C ILE A 18 24.81 -24.67 35.26
N VAL A 19 23.95 -24.72 34.24
CA VAL A 19 23.58 -23.56 33.43
C VAL A 19 22.08 -23.60 33.17
N GLU A 20 21.44 -22.43 33.22
CA GLU A 20 20.06 -22.19 32.84
C GLU A 20 20.02 -20.96 31.93
N ALA A 21 19.19 -21.00 30.90
CA ALA A 21 18.99 -19.86 30.02
C ALA A 21 18.31 -18.73 30.77
N ASP A 22 18.92 -17.55 30.77
CA ASP A 22 18.31 -16.33 31.30
C ASP A 22 17.41 -15.71 30.23
N LEU A 23 16.09 -15.84 30.43
CA LEU A 23 15.07 -15.41 29.48
C LEU A 23 14.51 -14.05 29.89
N GLU A 24 15.21 -12.98 29.50
CA GLU A 24 14.71 -11.63 29.67
C GLU A 24 13.81 -11.20 28.49
N GLU A 25 12.55 -10.88 28.79
CA GLU A 25 11.63 -10.30 27.82
C GLU A 25 11.62 -8.78 27.93
N LYS A 26 11.91 -8.09 26.83
CA LYS A 26 11.84 -6.63 26.73
C LYS A 26 10.75 -6.18 25.79
N GLU A 27 9.81 -5.35 26.26
CA GLU A 27 8.87 -4.67 25.37
C GLU A 27 9.61 -3.67 24.46
N VAL A 28 9.38 -3.74 23.15
CA VAL A 28 10.01 -2.87 22.14
C VAL A 28 8.99 -2.05 21.38
N PHE A 29 7.78 -2.59 21.19
CA PHE A 29 6.67 -1.92 20.53
C PHE A 29 5.41 -2.11 21.36
N SER A 30 4.52 -1.12 21.33
CA SER A 30 3.18 -1.28 21.89
C SER A 30 2.39 -2.33 21.09
N PRO A 31 1.35 -2.95 21.69
CA PRO A 31 0.48 -3.89 21.00
C PRO A 31 -0.12 -3.32 19.70
N GLN A 32 -0.45 -2.03 19.71
CA GLN A 32 -0.98 -1.28 18.55
C GLN A 32 0.01 -1.30 17.37
N VAL A 33 1.26 -0.92 17.63
CA VAL A 33 2.30 -0.87 16.59
C VAL A 33 2.63 -2.27 16.07
N ALA A 34 2.76 -3.24 16.97
CA ALA A 34 3.05 -4.63 16.59
C ALA A 34 1.93 -5.25 15.73
N TRP A 35 0.67 -4.97 16.07
CA TRP A 35 -0.47 -5.44 15.29
C TRP A 35 -0.53 -4.78 13.91
N TYR A 36 -0.37 -3.45 13.83
CA TYR A 36 -0.33 -2.74 12.55
C TYR A 36 0.79 -3.23 11.63
N MET A 37 1.98 -3.49 12.19
CA MET A 37 3.07 -4.09 11.44
C MET A 37 2.72 -5.48 10.91
N THR A 38 2.04 -6.30 11.71
CA THR A 38 1.60 -7.64 11.31
C THR A 38 0.59 -7.59 10.18
N GLU A 39 -0.39 -6.69 10.24
CA GLU A 39 -1.37 -6.51 9.16
C GLU A 39 -0.68 -6.07 7.86
N MET A 40 0.17 -5.03 7.91
CA MET A 40 0.91 -4.55 6.73
C MET A 40 1.81 -5.62 6.11
N LEU A 41 2.52 -6.39 6.94
CA LEU A 41 3.40 -7.47 6.47
C LEU A 41 2.64 -8.70 6.00
N THR A 42 1.40 -8.90 6.46
CA THR A 42 0.49 -9.92 5.92
C THR A 42 0.04 -9.52 4.52
N THR A 43 -0.32 -8.25 4.30
CA THR A 43 -0.63 -7.73 2.95
C THR A 43 0.55 -7.88 2.00
N ALA A 44 1.78 -7.59 2.46
CA ALA A 44 2.99 -7.78 1.65
C ALA A 44 3.21 -9.23 1.18
N VAL A 45 2.73 -10.21 1.95
CA VAL A 45 2.77 -11.65 1.62
C VAL A 45 1.59 -12.08 0.76
N LYS A 46 0.40 -11.51 0.94
CA LYS A 46 -0.80 -11.87 0.17
C LYS A 46 -0.82 -11.25 -1.22
N GLU A 47 -0.49 -9.97 -1.29
CA GLU A 47 -0.71 -9.13 -2.49
C GLU A 47 0.60 -8.51 -3.00
N GLY A 48 1.64 -8.49 -2.17
CA GLY A 48 2.91 -7.86 -2.50
C GLY A 48 4.00 -8.82 -2.98
N THR A 49 5.24 -8.35 -2.84
CA THR A 49 6.44 -9.10 -3.27
C THR A 49 6.66 -10.44 -2.55
N GLY A 50 6.00 -10.69 -1.42
CA GLY A 50 6.03 -11.96 -0.68
C GLY A 50 4.99 -12.98 -1.16
N GLN A 51 4.22 -12.67 -2.20
CA GLN A 51 3.22 -13.56 -2.80
C GLN A 51 3.77 -14.90 -3.32
N PRO A 52 4.96 -14.98 -3.95
CA PRO A 52 5.39 -16.21 -4.62
C PRO A 52 5.42 -17.46 -3.72
N GLY A 53 4.86 -18.56 -4.21
CA GLY A 53 4.76 -19.84 -3.50
C GLY A 53 3.48 -19.95 -2.67
N ASP A 54 3.10 -21.19 -2.34
CA ASP A 54 1.84 -21.52 -1.68
C ASP A 54 2.07 -21.79 -0.19
N TYR A 55 1.29 -21.11 0.67
CA TYR A 55 1.18 -21.35 2.10
C TYR A 55 -0.13 -20.71 2.57
N ASP A 56 -0.98 -21.47 3.25
CA ASP A 56 -2.39 -21.14 3.51
C ASP A 56 -2.69 -20.78 4.97
N LYS A 57 -1.67 -20.71 5.83
CA LYS A 57 -1.79 -20.31 7.24
C LYS A 57 -1.31 -18.87 7.46
N ALA A 58 -1.27 -18.45 8.72
CA ALA A 58 -0.81 -17.12 9.11
C ALA A 58 0.66 -16.91 8.72
N LEU A 59 0.93 -15.94 7.85
CA LEU A 59 2.28 -15.54 7.49
C LEU A 59 2.33 -14.03 7.24
N ALA A 60 3.17 -13.36 8.01
CA ALA A 60 3.59 -11.98 7.79
C ALA A 60 5.07 -12.01 7.40
N GLY A 61 5.50 -11.16 6.46
CA GLY A 61 6.90 -11.16 6.08
C GLY A 61 7.33 -10.06 5.15
N LYS A 62 8.63 -9.89 5.05
CA LYS A 62 9.28 -8.88 4.21
C LYS A 62 10.34 -9.51 3.33
N THR A 63 10.35 -9.05 2.09
CA THR A 63 11.36 -9.36 1.08
C THR A 63 12.53 -8.39 1.13
N GLY A 64 13.71 -8.88 0.76
CA GLY A 64 14.90 -8.07 0.47
C GLY A 64 15.60 -8.57 -0.78
N SER A 65 16.19 -7.68 -1.56
CA SER A 65 17.01 -8.05 -2.73
C SER A 65 18.08 -7.00 -2.96
N THR A 66 19.30 -7.43 -3.26
CA THR A 66 20.41 -6.56 -3.66
C THR A 66 20.76 -6.84 -5.12
N GLN A 67 20.93 -5.79 -5.92
CA GLN A 67 21.32 -5.93 -7.32
C GLN A 67 22.80 -6.30 -7.43
N HIS A 68 23.14 -7.13 -8.39
CA HIS A 68 24.52 -7.44 -8.69
C HIS A 68 25.16 -6.27 -9.47
N PRO A 69 26.31 -5.73 -9.04
CA PRO A 69 26.85 -4.49 -9.61
C PRO A 69 27.37 -4.63 -11.04
N ARG A 70 27.65 -5.86 -11.50
CA ARG A 70 28.27 -6.13 -12.81
C ARG A 70 27.43 -7.00 -13.74
N ALA A 71 26.32 -7.56 -13.24
CA ALA A 71 25.46 -8.43 -14.06
C ALA A 71 24.21 -7.66 -14.46
N ASN A 72 23.91 -7.64 -15.77
CA ASN A 72 22.72 -6.98 -16.26
C ASN A 72 21.47 -7.70 -15.74
N LYS A 73 20.66 -7.02 -14.92
CA LYS A 73 19.46 -7.55 -14.25
C LYS A 73 19.70 -8.77 -13.34
N GLY A 74 20.92 -8.92 -12.82
CA GLY A 74 21.24 -9.96 -11.83
C GLY A 74 21.05 -9.49 -10.39
N TYR A 75 20.82 -10.45 -9.47
CA TYR A 75 20.75 -10.21 -8.04
C TYR A 75 21.93 -10.88 -7.32
N LYS A 76 22.46 -10.22 -6.29
CA LYS A 76 23.51 -10.78 -5.44
C LYS A 76 22.91 -11.54 -4.26
N ASP A 77 21.98 -10.89 -3.56
CA ASP A 77 21.30 -11.44 -2.39
C ASP A 77 19.79 -11.45 -2.61
N ALA A 78 19.15 -12.54 -2.21
CA ALA A 78 17.71 -12.68 -2.10
C ALA A 78 17.35 -13.06 -0.65
N TRP A 79 16.52 -12.24 -0.02
CA TRP A 79 16.09 -12.42 1.35
C TRP A 79 14.57 -12.54 1.45
N PHE A 80 14.12 -13.38 2.36
CA PHE A 80 12.78 -13.33 2.92
C PHE A 80 12.89 -13.53 4.43
N VAL A 81 12.28 -12.62 5.19
CA VAL A 81 12.14 -12.76 6.64
C VAL A 81 10.65 -12.77 6.93
N GLY A 82 10.15 -13.89 7.41
CA GLY A 82 8.74 -14.09 7.73
C GLY A 82 8.55 -14.61 9.13
N TYR A 83 7.36 -14.42 9.66
CA TYR A 83 6.94 -15.01 10.92
C TYR A 83 5.48 -15.45 10.88
N THR A 84 5.20 -16.51 11.62
CA THR A 84 3.88 -16.99 12.00
C THR A 84 3.71 -16.74 13.51
N PRO A 85 2.54 -17.03 14.11
CA PRO A 85 2.42 -17.05 15.57
C PRO A 85 3.37 -18.04 16.26
N ASP A 86 3.86 -19.05 15.54
CA ASP A 86 4.63 -20.16 16.08
C ASP A 86 6.15 -20.06 15.79
N TYR A 87 6.53 -19.48 14.63
CA TYR A 87 7.92 -19.46 14.17
C TYR A 87 8.32 -18.13 13.55
N VAL A 88 9.61 -17.79 13.67
CA VAL A 88 10.27 -16.74 12.87
C VAL A 88 11.29 -17.43 11.97
N VAL A 89 11.25 -17.13 10.66
CA VAL A 89 12.12 -17.72 9.65
C VAL A 89 12.80 -16.63 8.84
N GLY A 90 14.14 -16.64 8.85
CA GLY A 90 14.96 -15.84 7.95
C GLY A 90 15.62 -16.74 6.91
N THR A 91 15.35 -16.49 5.63
CA THR A 91 15.93 -17.23 4.52
C THR A 91 16.73 -16.28 3.64
N TRP A 92 18.00 -16.63 3.43
CA TRP A 92 18.90 -15.98 2.47
C TRP A 92 19.28 -16.96 1.37
N MET A 93 19.38 -16.44 0.16
CA MET A 93 19.96 -17.12 -0.97
C MET A 93 20.93 -16.17 -1.68
N GLY A 94 22.04 -16.73 -2.13
CA GLY A 94 23.10 -16.02 -2.83
C GLY A 94 24.23 -16.98 -3.21
N PHE A 95 25.27 -16.44 -3.81
CA PHE A 95 26.51 -17.17 -4.08
C PHE A 95 27.58 -16.76 -3.08
N ASP A 96 28.35 -17.74 -2.57
CA ASP A 96 29.51 -17.48 -1.70
C ASP A 96 30.51 -16.53 -2.38
N HIS A 97 30.72 -16.74 -3.69
CA HIS A 97 31.47 -15.85 -4.57
C HIS A 97 30.56 -15.40 -5.71
N SER A 98 30.12 -14.14 -5.62
CA SER A 98 29.26 -13.55 -6.65
C SER A 98 30.09 -12.72 -7.65
N ASP A 99 30.02 -13.10 -8.92
CA ASP A 99 30.75 -12.50 -10.04
C ASP A 99 29.85 -12.37 -11.30
N GLU A 100 30.43 -12.01 -12.44
CA GLU A 100 29.71 -11.79 -13.71
C GLU A 100 29.04 -13.05 -14.28
N THR A 101 29.43 -14.23 -13.80
CA THR A 101 28.88 -15.53 -14.18
C THR A 101 28.11 -16.22 -13.05
N HIS A 102 28.33 -15.80 -11.80
CA HIS A 102 27.70 -16.34 -10.58
C HIS A 102 26.84 -15.27 -9.89
N TYR A 103 25.58 -15.22 -10.27
CA TYR A 103 24.58 -14.33 -9.68
C TYR A 103 23.19 -14.95 -9.76
N LEU A 104 22.28 -14.53 -8.90
CA LEU A 104 20.90 -15.01 -8.93
C LEU A 104 20.16 -14.34 -10.11
N THR A 105 19.49 -15.15 -10.93
CA THR A 105 18.65 -14.66 -12.04
C THR A 105 17.27 -14.15 -11.58
N GLY A 106 16.98 -14.25 -10.29
CA GLY A 106 15.77 -13.75 -9.65
C GLY A 106 16.07 -13.28 -8.23
N GLY A 107 15.25 -12.37 -7.72
CA GLY A 107 15.43 -11.77 -6.40
C GLY A 107 14.76 -12.59 -5.28
N SER A 108 14.12 -11.88 -4.36
CA SER A 108 13.42 -12.44 -3.19
C SER A 108 12.40 -13.56 -3.47
N PRO A 109 11.74 -13.68 -4.65
CA PRO A 109 10.83 -14.81 -4.89
C PRO A 109 11.43 -16.19 -4.66
N TYR A 110 12.76 -16.36 -4.83
CA TYR A 110 13.43 -17.63 -4.54
C TYR A 110 13.42 -17.96 -3.05
N ALA A 111 13.86 -17.02 -2.21
CA ALA A 111 13.86 -17.17 -0.76
C ALA A 111 12.44 -17.35 -0.22
N THR A 112 11.47 -16.56 -0.72
CA THR A 112 10.06 -16.65 -0.31
C THR A 112 9.46 -18.03 -0.58
N ARG A 113 9.65 -18.59 -1.79
CA ARG A 113 9.14 -19.93 -2.13
C ARG A 113 9.73 -21.00 -1.23
N LEU A 114 11.04 -20.91 -0.94
CA LEU A 114 11.71 -21.86 -0.05
C LEU A 114 11.14 -21.77 1.38
N THR A 115 10.99 -20.56 1.93
CA THR A 115 10.39 -20.38 3.26
C THR A 115 8.98 -20.96 3.32
N LYS A 116 8.12 -20.67 2.34
CA LYS A 116 6.76 -21.19 2.29
C LYS A 116 6.73 -22.72 2.20
N ALA A 117 7.59 -23.31 1.37
CA ALA A 117 7.72 -24.76 1.28
C ALA A 117 8.14 -25.41 2.60
N ILE A 118 9.09 -24.81 3.33
CA ILE A 118 9.51 -25.27 4.66
C ILE A 118 8.34 -25.19 5.65
N LEU A 119 7.63 -24.06 5.69
CA LEU A 119 6.49 -23.88 6.59
C LEU A 119 5.35 -24.85 6.26
N SER A 120 5.10 -25.14 4.98
CA SER A 120 4.12 -26.15 4.57
C SER A 120 4.52 -27.56 4.98
N ASP A 121 5.80 -27.91 4.95
CA ASP A 121 6.29 -29.20 5.44
C ASP A 121 6.16 -29.31 6.97
N LEU A 122 6.49 -28.22 7.68
CA LEU A 122 6.29 -28.14 9.13
C LEU A 122 4.81 -28.28 9.53
N ASP A 123 3.88 -27.64 8.80
CA ASP A 123 2.44 -27.74 9.06
C ASP A 123 1.89 -29.17 8.93
N GLN A 124 2.48 -29.99 8.05
CA GLN A 124 2.11 -31.40 7.91
C GLN A 124 2.55 -32.25 9.10
N GLN A 125 3.65 -31.86 9.77
CA GLN A 125 4.18 -32.56 10.94
C GLN A 125 3.51 -32.08 12.23
N GLN A 126 3.27 -30.78 12.33
CA GLN A 126 2.60 -30.12 13.43
C GLN A 126 1.77 -28.95 12.89
N SER A 127 0.45 -29.05 13.04
CA SER A 127 -0.46 -27.99 12.58
C SER A 127 -0.04 -26.64 13.14
N LEU A 128 0.23 -25.70 12.24
CA LEU A 128 0.57 -24.32 12.53
C LEU A 128 -0.69 -23.46 12.66
N SER A 129 -0.52 -22.31 13.30
CA SER A 129 -1.59 -21.36 13.56
C SER A 129 -2.18 -20.80 12.27
N ALA A 130 -3.49 -20.97 12.09
CA ALA A 130 -4.20 -20.51 10.89
C ALA A 130 -4.31 -18.98 10.78
N SER A 131 -4.25 -18.25 11.89
CA SER A 131 -4.44 -16.80 11.94
C SER A 131 -3.60 -16.15 13.05
N PHE A 132 -3.23 -14.87 12.86
CA PHE A 132 -2.77 -14.01 13.96
C PHE A 132 -3.94 -13.62 14.88
N THR A 133 -3.67 -13.45 16.17
CA THR A 133 -4.67 -13.03 17.15
C THR A 133 -4.59 -11.52 17.37
N LYS A 134 -5.66 -10.81 17.04
CA LYS A 134 -5.77 -9.37 17.30
C LYS A 134 -5.87 -9.11 18.82
N PRO A 135 -5.00 -8.28 19.41
CA PRO A 135 -5.17 -7.85 20.81
C PRO A 135 -6.45 -7.03 21.00
N SER A 136 -7.13 -7.17 22.14
CA SER A 136 -8.43 -6.51 22.41
C SER A 136 -8.38 -4.99 22.36
N ASP A 137 -7.25 -4.41 22.76
CA ASP A 137 -7.11 -2.97 23.01
C ASP A 137 -6.56 -2.22 21.79
N VAL A 138 -6.57 -2.87 20.62
CA VAL A 138 -5.98 -2.36 19.40
C VAL A 138 -7.06 -1.82 18.48
N GLU A 139 -6.93 -0.54 18.13
CA GLU A 139 -7.77 0.12 17.14
C GLU A 139 -7.60 -0.56 15.77
N LYS A 140 -8.67 -0.59 14.97
CA LYS A 140 -8.59 -1.14 13.61
C LYS A 140 -7.77 -0.17 12.76
N LEU A 141 -6.83 -0.69 11.97
CA LEU A 141 -6.15 0.12 10.95
C LEU A 141 -7.21 0.67 10.00
N GLU A 142 -7.15 1.96 9.69
CA GLU A 142 -7.98 2.53 8.64
C GLU A 142 -7.56 1.93 7.30
N GLU A 143 -8.53 1.54 6.48
CA GLU A 143 -8.23 1.03 5.14
C GLU A 143 -7.56 2.14 4.30
N PRO A 144 -6.64 1.79 3.39
CA PRO A 144 -6.04 2.76 2.47
C PRO A 144 -7.12 3.52 1.69
N VAL A 145 -6.90 4.82 1.49
CA VAL A 145 -7.80 5.62 0.64
C VAL A 145 -7.61 5.19 -0.81
N GLU A 146 -8.64 4.61 -1.40
CA GLU A 146 -8.67 4.28 -2.83
C GLU A 146 -9.19 5.47 -3.64
N LEU A 147 -8.37 5.99 -4.55
CA LEU A 147 -8.77 7.08 -5.43
C LEU A 147 -9.73 6.57 -6.50
N ALA A 148 -10.94 7.10 -6.51
CA ALA A 148 -11.97 6.70 -7.47
C ALA A 148 -11.70 7.20 -8.89
N ASP A 149 -12.04 6.39 -9.90
CA ASP A 149 -12.10 6.84 -11.29
C ASP A 149 -13.37 7.69 -11.49
N ILE A 150 -13.20 8.99 -11.76
CA ILE A 150 -14.32 9.91 -12.00
C ILE A 150 -14.75 9.78 -13.47
N THR A 151 -15.82 9.02 -13.72
CA THR A 151 -16.30 8.75 -15.08
C THR A 151 -17.39 9.70 -15.56
N GLN A 152 -18.10 10.33 -14.62
CA GLN A 152 -19.19 11.25 -14.89
C GLN A 152 -18.95 12.57 -14.18
N ILE A 153 -19.03 13.64 -14.95
CA ILE A 153 -18.92 15.01 -14.48
C ILE A 153 -19.87 15.88 -15.29
N GLU A 154 -20.56 16.77 -14.60
CA GLU A 154 -21.56 17.66 -15.15
C GLU A 154 -21.26 19.09 -14.71
N LEU A 155 -21.48 20.04 -15.63
CA LEU A 155 -21.39 21.46 -15.35
C LEU A 155 -22.78 22.08 -15.49
N ASN A 156 -23.36 22.42 -14.34
CA ASN A 156 -24.66 23.08 -14.23
C ASN A 156 -24.50 24.59 -14.13
N TYR A 157 -25.51 25.33 -14.58
CA TYR A 157 -25.48 26.79 -14.64
C TYR A 157 -26.48 27.36 -13.67
N GLN A 158 -26.02 28.30 -12.85
CA GLN A 158 -26.86 29.09 -11.99
C GLN A 158 -26.74 30.56 -12.39
N PHE A 159 -27.85 31.16 -12.81
CA PHE A 159 -27.93 32.57 -13.16
C PHE A 159 -28.21 33.38 -11.89
N GLY A 160 -27.22 34.15 -11.44
CA GLY A 160 -27.40 35.20 -10.46
C GLY A 160 -27.93 36.48 -11.11
N GLY A 161 -28.45 37.41 -10.31
CA GLY A 161 -28.92 38.71 -10.81
C GLY A 161 -27.87 39.49 -11.61
N LEU A 162 -28.36 40.46 -12.39
CA LEU A 162 -27.68 41.53 -13.14
C LEU A 162 -26.41 41.28 -13.97
N SER A 163 -25.71 40.12 -13.97
CA SER A 163 -24.78 39.62 -15.02
C SER A 163 -23.88 38.43 -14.59
N LEU A 164 -24.08 37.82 -13.42
CA LEU A 164 -23.20 36.76 -12.92
C LEU A 164 -23.73 35.38 -13.27
N VAL A 165 -22.95 34.61 -14.02
CA VAL A 165 -23.19 33.18 -14.26
C VAL A 165 -22.20 32.38 -13.42
N GLN A 166 -22.75 31.57 -12.52
CA GLN A 166 -22.00 30.61 -11.72
C GLN A 166 -22.13 29.25 -12.38
N GLY A 167 -21.03 28.50 -12.36
CA GLY A 167 -21.03 27.08 -12.72
C GLY A 167 -21.03 26.25 -11.45
N GLU A 168 -21.85 25.21 -11.39
CA GLU A 168 -21.74 24.16 -10.38
C GLU A 168 -21.24 22.90 -11.09
N LEU A 169 -19.99 22.56 -10.79
CA LEU A 169 -19.39 21.32 -11.23
C LEU A 169 -19.84 20.22 -10.26
N ILE A 170 -20.41 19.14 -10.77
CA ILE A 170 -20.87 17.98 -9.99
C ILE A 170 -20.25 16.74 -10.61
N TRP A 171 -19.78 15.81 -9.81
CA TRP A 171 -19.21 14.56 -10.31
C TRP A 171 -19.65 13.38 -9.47
N GLU A 172 -19.57 12.17 -10.02
CA GLU A 172 -19.65 10.94 -9.24
C GLU A 172 -18.22 10.55 -8.83
N GLY A 173 -17.96 10.60 -7.52
CA GLY A 173 -16.65 10.29 -6.93
C GLY A 173 -16.66 9.03 -6.06
N GLY A 174 -15.53 8.81 -5.37
CA GLY A 174 -15.41 7.77 -4.36
C GLY A 174 -16.27 8.06 -3.13
N THR A 175 -16.65 7.01 -2.42
CA THR A 175 -17.42 7.06 -1.17
C THR A 175 -16.58 7.38 0.06
N ASP A 176 -15.26 7.52 -0.09
CA ASP A 176 -14.35 7.86 0.99
C ASP A 176 -14.27 9.37 1.15
N ASP A 177 -14.82 9.88 2.25
CA ASP A 177 -14.88 11.31 2.57
C ASP A 177 -13.50 11.95 2.80
N ARG A 178 -12.43 11.15 2.89
CA ARG A 178 -11.04 11.62 3.02
C ARG A 178 -10.43 12.03 1.69
N ILE A 179 -11.04 11.66 0.56
CA ILE A 179 -10.54 12.00 -0.78
C ILE A 179 -10.64 13.51 -0.98
N VAL A 180 -9.56 14.11 -1.44
CA VAL A 180 -9.53 15.50 -1.91
C VAL A 180 -9.75 15.51 -3.41
N TYR A 181 -10.65 16.35 -3.89
CA TYR A 181 -10.86 16.58 -5.32
C TYR A 181 -10.26 17.93 -5.67
N ARG A 182 -9.26 17.94 -6.54
CA ARG A 182 -8.66 19.16 -7.10
C ARG A 182 -9.37 19.51 -8.41
N ILE A 183 -9.77 20.76 -8.53
CA ILE A 183 -10.53 21.27 -9.67
C ILE A 183 -9.58 22.07 -10.54
N TYR A 184 -9.53 21.70 -11.82
CA TYR A 184 -8.69 22.35 -12.80
C TYR A 184 -9.53 23.04 -13.87
N LYS A 185 -9.00 24.15 -14.34
CA LYS A 185 -9.46 24.89 -15.49
C LYS A 185 -8.37 24.79 -16.56
N SER A 186 -8.76 24.44 -17.79
CA SER A 186 -7.87 24.53 -18.95
C SER A 186 -8.41 25.50 -19.98
N GLU A 187 -7.58 26.48 -20.38
CA GLU A 187 -7.88 27.52 -21.36
C GLU A 187 -6.65 27.70 -22.25
N GLU A 188 -6.83 27.56 -23.57
CA GLU A 188 -5.75 27.73 -24.57
C GLU A 188 -4.45 26.92 -24.30
N GLY A 189 -4.58 25.77 -23.63
CA GLY A 189 -3.46 24.89 -23.29
C GLY A 189 -2.76 25.23 -21.97
N GLU A 190 -3.14 26.33 -21.31
CA GLU A 190 -2.75 26.60 -19.93
C GLU A 190 -3.69 25.84 -18.97
N VAL A 191 -3.13 25.33 -17.88
CA VAL A 191 -3.85 24.58 -16.85
C VAL A 191 -3.65 25.28 -15.51
N GLU A 192 -4.76 25.60 -14.84
CA GLU A 192 -4.78 26.25 -13.54
C GLU A 192 -5.61 25.42 -12.56
N GLN A 193 -5.08 25.12 -11.37
CA GLN A 193 -5.88 24.59 -10.27
C GLN A 193 -6.70 25.74 -9.66
N ILE A 194 -8.01 25.71 -9.83
CA ILE A 194 -8.91 26.79 -9.39
C ILE A 194 -9.51 26.53 -8.01
N GLY A 195 -9.42 25.31 -7.48
CA GLY A 195 -9.90 24.98 -6.15
C GLY A 195 -9.67 23.53 -5.76
N GLU A 196 -10.08 23.21 -4.54
CA GLU A 196 -10.14 21.85 -4.01
C GLU A 196 -11.27 21.71 -3.00
N VAL A 197 -11.80 20.50 -2.86
CA VAL A 197 -12.79 20.13 -1.84
C VAL A 197 -12.47 18.75 -1.26
N THR A 198 -12.79 18.52 0.00
CA THR A 198 -12.57 17.22 0.68
C THR A 198 -13.91 16.54 0.93
N GLY A 199 -14.05 15.29 0.47
CA GLY A 199 -15.26 14.48 0.67
C GLY A 199 -16.53 15.02 0.02
N GLN A 200 -16.42 16.07 -0.79
CA GLN A 200 -17.55 16.67 -1.50
C GLN A 200 -17.47 16.31 -2.98
N HIS A 201 -18.64 16.20 -3.60
CA HIS A 201 -18.79 15.85 -5.01
C HIS A 201 -19.30 17.02 -5.86
N SER A 202 -19.19 18.24 -5.35
CA SER A 202 -19.49 19.44 -6.11
C SER A 202 -18.54 20.59 -5.79
N TYR A 203 -18.38 21.50 -6.75
CA TYR A 203 -17.58 22.71 -6.61
C TYR A 203 -18.20 23.87 -7.38
N THR A 204 -18.33 25.04 -6.73
CA THR A 204 -18.90 26.24 -7.34
C THR A 204 -17.84 27.13 -7.98
N ILE A 205 -17.94 27.28 -9.30
CA ILE A 205 -17.15 28.21 -10.10
C ILE A 205 -17.87 29.56 -10.11
N LYS A 206 -17.36 30.51 -9.31
CA LYS A 206 -17.99 31.83 -9.07
C LYS A 206 -18.16 32.69 -10.32
N ARG A 207 -17.29 32.53 -11.31
CA ARG A 207 -17.31 33.29 -12.55
C ARG A 207 -17.01 32.36 -13.72
N LEU A 208 -18.06 31.88 -14.36
CA LEU A 208 -17.93 31.00 -15.49
C LEU A 208 -17.68 31.80 -16.77
N SER A 209 -16.66 31.42 -17.55
CA SER A 209 -16.49 31.98 -18.89
C SER A 209 -17.46 31.30 -19.84
N LEU A 210 -18.21 32.10 -20.61
CA LEU A 210 -19.19 31.60 -21.57
C LEU A 210 -18.78 31.81 -23.03
N PHE A 211 -17.70 32.56 -23.25
CA PHE A 211 -17.25 33.03 -24.56
C PHE A 211 -15.86 32.52 -24.96
N SER A 212 -15.07 32.00 -24.01
CA SER A 212 -13.79 31.35 -24.30
C SER A 212 -13.92 29.83 -24.22
N GLN A 213 -13.04 29.14 -24.96
CA GLN A 213 -12.97 27.68 -24.97
C GLN A 213 -12.27 27.21 -23.69
N VAL A 214 -13.04 27.16 -22.61
CA VAL A 214 -12.60 26.71 -21.30
C VAL A 214 -13.17 25.32 -21.04
N SER A 215 -12.33 24.44 -20.54
CA SER A 215 -12.73 23.14 -20.03
C SER A 215 -12.39 23.02 -18.56
N TYR A 216 -13.18 22.22 -17.84
CA TYR A 216 -12.99 21.94 -16.43
C TYR A 216 -12.91 20.43 -16.23
N TYR A 217 -12.04 19.99 -15.33
CA TYR A 217 -11.94 18.59 -14.94
C TYR A 217 -11.55 18.49 -13.48
N VAL A 218 -11.78 17.30 -12.91
CA VAL A 218 -11.53 17.01 -11.50
C VAL A 218 -10.49 15.90 -11.40
N VAL A 219 -9.56 16.04 -10.47
CA VAL A 219 -8.55 15.01 -10.17
C VAL A 219 -8.69 14.62 -8.70
N PRO A 220 -8.96 13.33 -8.38
CA PRO A 220 -8.94 12.85 -7.01
C PRO A 220 -7.49 12.78 -6.52
N TYR A 221 -7.27 13.15 -5.26
CA TYR A 221 -5.96 13.30 -4.64
C TYR A 221 -5.98 12.74 -3.23
N ASN A 222 -4.96 11.94 -2.90
CA ASN A 222 -4.75 11.39 -1.57
C ASN A 222 -3.69 12.25 -0.84
N PRO A 223 -4.08 13.09 0.14
CA PRO A 223 -3.13 13.93 0.87
C PRO A 223 -2.19 13.15 1.79
N GLN A 224 -2.51 11.90 2.14
CA GLN A 224 -1.69 11.07 3.03
C GLN A 224 -0.53 10.41 2.27
N THR A 225 -0.75 9.99 1.02
CA THR A 225 0.28 9.35 0.18
C THR A 225 0.88 10.29 -0.86
N ASN A 226 0.33 11.50 -1.03
CA ASN A 226 0.68 12.45 -2.08
C ASN A 226 0.51 11.86 -3.49
N GLU A 227 -0.53 11.04 -3.67
CA GLU A 227 -0.88 10.42 -4.95
C GLU A 227 -2.06 11.15 -5.61
N GLU A 228 -1.96 11.36 -6.92
CA GLU A 228 -3.05 11.83 -7.77
C GLU A 228 -3.62 10.66 -8.56
N GLY A 229 -4.95 10.59 -8.63
CA GLY A 229 -5.64 9.62 -9.48
C GLY A 229 -5.76 10.11 -10.92
N LYS A 230 -6.53 9.40 -11.73
CA LYS A 230 -6.78 9.82 -13.11
C LYS A 230 -7.64 11.07 -13.14
N PRO A 231 -7.32 12.06 -14.00
CA PRO A 231 -8.25 13.14 -14.29
C PRO A 231 -9.58 12.61 -14.83
N SER A 232 -10.68 13.24 -14.45
CA SER A 232 -11.96 13.04 -15.11
C SER A 232 -11.87 13.45 -16.59
N GLU A 233 -12.84 13.00 -17.38
CA GLU A 233 -13.10 13.64 -18.67
C GLU A 233 -13.34 15.14 -18.46
N ALA A 234 -12.89 15.95 -19.42
CA ALA A 234 -13.04 17.40 -19.33
C ALA A 234 -14.41 17.82 -19.84
N VAL A 235 -15.09 18.68 -19.09
CA VAL A 235 -16.35 19.29 -19.50
C VAL A 235 -16.12 20.72 -19.95
N SER A 236 -16.59 21.03 -21.16
CA SER A 236 -16.64 22.38 -21.69
C SER A 236 -18.06 22.67 -22.17
N ARG A 237 -18.53 23.90 -22.00
CA ARG A 237 -19.61 24.41 -22.83
C ARG A 237 -19.34 25.85 -23.19
N SER A 238 -19.55 26.15 -24.45
CA SER A 238 -19.58 27.51 -24.97
C SER A 238 -21.01 27.96 -25.19
N LEU A 239 -21.26 29.27 -25.26
CA LEU A 239 -22.55 29.80 -25.71
C LEU A 239 -22.95 29.30 -27.11
N PHE A 240 -22.00 28.89 -27.96
CA PHE A 240 -22.30 28.33 -29.29
C PHE A 240 -22.99 26.97 -29.21
N ASP A 241 -22.66 26.16 -28.19
CA ASP A 241 -23.32 24.86 -27.95
C ASP A 241 -24.77 25.04 -27.46
N PHE A 242 -25.07 26.16 -26.80
CA PHE A 242 -26.41 26.52 -26.32
C PHE A 242 -27.38 26.83 -27.47
N TYR A 243 -26.87 27.34 -28.60
CA TYR A 243 -27.69 27.69 -29.77
C TYR A 243 -27.94 26.52 -30.74
N GLN A 244 -27.13 25.45 -30.69
CA GLN A 244 -27.28 24.29 -31.58
C GLN A 244 -28.16 23.16 -31.00
N GLY A 245 -28.55 23.23 -29.72
CA GLY A 245 -29.41 22.24 -29.05
C GLY A 245 -30.92 22.51 -29.11
N ARG A 246 -31.43 23.03 -30.25
CA ARG A 246 -32.87 23.16 -30.52
C ARG A 246 -33.32 22.22 -31.63
#